data_AF-D5RSK9-F1
#
_entry.id   AF-D5RSK9-F1
#
_cell.length_a   1.000
_cell.length_b   1.000
_cell.length_c   1.000
_cell.angle_alpha   90.00
_cell.angle_beta   90.00
_cell.angle_gamma   90.00
#
_symmetry.space_group_name_H-M   'P 1'
#
loop_
_entity.id
_entity.type
_entity.pdbx_description
1 polymer ?
#
loop_
_entity_poly.entity_id
_entity_poly.type
_entity_poly.pdbx_seq_one_letter_code
_entity_poly.pdbx_strand_id
1 'polypeptide(L)'
;MSMAEDVSEVRPAPEAVRPAPAPAAPRHTRRLSDKILIAFHQACDQGDFEVAEELLRILERMVTRRQASPDTNRRKNMETLVAAHERLWLLRHPQAGN
;
A
#
# COMPACT_ATOMS: atom_id res chain seq x y z
N MET A 1 -29.24 53.68 45.85
CA MET A 1 -28.73 52.35 46.22
C MET A 1 -29.26 51.38 45.18
N SER A 2 -28.34 50.74 44.44
CA SER A 2 -28.48 49.64 43.47
C SER A 2 -29.29 49.79 42.17
N MET A 3 -28.51 49.90 41.09
CA MET A 3 -28.76 49.41 39.72
C MET A 3 -28.65 47.87 39.66
N ALA A 4 -29.41 47.26 38.76
CA ALA A 4 -29.14 45.95 38.13
C ALA A 4 -30.13 45.85 36.94
N GLU A 5 -29.81 46.44 35.78
CA GLU A 5 -29.00 45.86 34.70
C GLU A 5 -29.67 44.65 34.03
N ASP A 6 -30.37 45.00 32.95
CA ASP A 6 -30.68 44.19 31.77
C ASP A 6 -29.41 43.44 31.31
N VAL A 7 -29.44 42.11 31.33
CA VAL A 7 -28.45 41.31 30.61
C VAL A 7 -29.17 40.34 29.69
N SER A 8 -29.22 40.76 28.43
CA SER A 8 -29.64 40.00 27.28
C SER A 8 -28.85 38.69 27.18
N GLU A 9 -29.54 37.56 27.40
CA GLU A 9 -28.95 36.24 27.27
C GLU A 9 -28.79 35.90 25.78
N VAL A 10 -27.62 36.22 25.24
CA VAL A 10 -27.20 35.81 23.90
C VAL A 10 -27.02 34.30 23.89
N ARG A 11 -27.99 33.59 23.30
CA ARG A 11 -27.88 32.16 22.99
C ARG A 11 -26.78 31.97 21.94
N PRO A 12 -25.69 31.23 22.21
CA PRO A 12 -24.71 30.94 21.17
C PRO A 12 -25.34 30.00 20.14
N ALA A 13 -25.24 30.39 18.86
CA ALA A 13 -25.64 29.56 17.73
C ALA A 13 -24.87 28.23 17.75
N PRO A 14 -25.45 27.12 17.26
CA PRO A 14 -24.73 25.86 17.18
C PRO A 14 -23.56 26.00 16.21
N GLU A 15 -22.36 26.00 16.77
CA GLU A 15 -21.11 25.98 16.04
C GLU A 15 -21.13 24.75 15.13
N ALA A 16 -21.18 24.98 13.82
CA ALA A 16 -21.19 23.94 12.82
C ALA A 16 -19.87 23.16 12.95
N VAL A 17 -19.93 22.03 13.64
CA VAL A 17 -18.86 21.04 13.73
C VAL A 17 -18.51 20.65 12.30
N ARG A 18 -17.45 21.24 11.77
CA ARG A 18 -16.89 20.83 10.48
C ARG A 18 -16.50 19.36 10.65
N PRO A 19 -17.06 18.44 9.85
CA PRO A 19 -16.67 17.04 9.95
C PRO A 19 -15.16 16.98 9.68
N ALA A 20 -14.44 16.36 10.61
CA ALA A 20 -13.02 16.04 10.43
C ALA A 20 -12.85 15.34 9.07
N PRO A 21 -11.77 15.62 8.31
CA PRO A 21 -11.56 14.97 7.04
C PRO A 21 -11.62 13.46 7.26
N ALA A 22 -12.59 12.81 6.61
CA ALA A 22 -12.74 11.36 6.66
C ALA A 22 -11.37 10.73 6.32
N PRO A 23 -10.94 9.67 7.03
CA PRO A 23 -9.70 8.99 6.68
C PRO A 23 -9.81 8.62 5.20
N ALA A 24 -8.94 9.22 4.38
CA ALA A 24 -8.94 8.99 2.95
C ALA A 24 -8.92 7.48 2.73
N ALA A 25 -10.04 6.93 2.24
CA ALA A 25 -10.17 5.52 1.95
C ALA A 25 -8.90 5.12 1.18
N PRO A 26 -8.20 4.05 1.61
CA PRO A 26 -6.92 3.69 1.02
C PRO A 26 -7.16 3.61 -0.48
N ARG A 27 -6.48 4.48 -1.25
CA ARG A 27 -6.61 4.55 -2.70
C ARG A 27 -6.08 3.22 -3.22
N HIS A 28 -6.96 2.22 -3.23
CA HIS A 28 -6.72 0.88 -3.75
C HIS A 28 -6.84 0.92 -5.28
N THR A 29 -6.31 2.01 -5.87
CA THR A 29 -5.90 2.00 -7.26
C THR A 29 -4.74 1.01 -7.32
N ARG A 30 -4.93 -0.12 -8.02
CA ARG A 30 -3.91 -1.17 -8.27
C ARG A 30 -2.50 -0.58 -8.18
N ARG A 31 -1.79 -0.88 -7.10
CA ARG A 31 -0.47 -0.32 -6.83
C ARG A 31 0.47 -0.77 -7.94
N LEU A 32 1.51 0.01 -8.22
CA LEU A 32 2.51 -0.38 -9.23
C LEU A 32 3.08 -1.78 -8.93
N SER A 33 3.28 -2.13 -7.66
CA SER A 33 3.66 -3.48 -7.22
C SER A 33 2.70 -4.57 -7.69
N ASP A 34 1.39 -4.34 -7.60
CA ASP A 34 0.37 -5.31 -8.05
C ASP A 34 0.45 -5.52 -9.56
N LYS A 35 0.68 -4.43 -10.32
CA LYS A 35 0.84 -4.49 -11.77
C LYS A 35 2.11 -5.24 -12.17
N ILE A 36 3.21 -5.03 -11.45
CA ILE A 36 4.48 -5.73 -11.67
C ILE A 36 4.31 -7.22 -11.39
N LEU A 37 3.62 -7.59 -10.31
CA LEU A 37 3.37 -9.01 -10.00
C LEU A 37 2.51 -9.69 -11.06
N ILE A 38 1.47 -9.03 -11.57
CA ILE A 38 0.65 -9.56 -12.67
C ILE A 38 1.52 -9.78 -13.92
N ALA A 39 2.34 -8.79 -14.31
CA ALA A 39 3.22 -8.91 -15.45
C ALA A 39 4.28 -10.01 -15.25
N PHE A 40 4.80 -10.16 -14.03
CA PHE A 40 5.75 -11.21 -13.66
C PHE A 40 5.13 -12.60 -13.86
N HIS A 41 3.92 -12.83 -13.35
CA HIS A 41 3.23 -14.11 -13.55
C HIS A 41 2.97 -14.39 -15.02
N GLN A 42 2.54 -13.37 -15.78
CA GLN A 42 2.36 -13.51 -17.21
C GLN A 42 3.66 -13.88 -17.94
N ALA A 43 4.79 -13.25 -17.59
CA ALA A 43 6.09 -13.59 -18.17
C ALA A 43 6.52 -15.02 -17.81
N CYS A 44 6.29 -15.47 -16.57
CA CYS A 44 6.50 -16.86 -16.16
C CYS A 44 5.66 -17.84 -17.00
N ASP A 45 4.38 -17.54 -17.21
CA ASP A 45 3.47 -18.42 -17.95
C ASP A 45 3.82 -18.48 -19.45
N GLN A 46 4.48 -17.43 -19.97
CA GLN A 46 5.00 -17.37 -21.33
C GLN A 46 6.40 -18.00 -21.49
N GLY A 47 7.04 -18.40 -20.39
CA GLY A 47 8.43 -18.88 -20.39
C GLY A 47 9.48 -17.78 -20.61
N ASP A 48 9.07 -16.51 -20.58
CA ASP A 48 9.98 -15.35 -20.72
C ASP A 48 10.62 -15.04 -19.37
N PHE A 49 11.60 -15.86 -19.00
CA PHE A 49 12.23 -15.78 -17.69
C PHE A 49 13.17 -14.58 -17.53
N GLU A 50 13.67 -14.01 -18.62
CA GLU A 50 14.50 -12.80 -18.58
C GLU A 50 13.65 -11.61 -18.15
N VAL A 51 12.50 -11.40 -18.81
CA VAL A 51 11.54 -10.36 -18.45
C VAL A 51 11.02 -10.56 -17.02
N ALA A 52 10.71 -11.80 -16.63
CA ALA A 52 10.28 -12.11 -15.26
C ALA A 52 11.33 -11.71 -14.20
N GLU A 53 12.62 -11.93 -14.48
CA GLU A 53 13.72 -11.54 -13.58
C GLU A 53 13.86 -10.02 -13.48
N GLU A 54 13.76 -9.30 -14.59
CA GLU A 54 13.82 -7.83 -14.58
C GLU A 54 12.69 -7.21 -13.77
N LEU A 55 11.47 -7.73 -13.93
CA LEU A 55 10.30 -7.31 -13.16
C LEU A 55 10.49 -7.55 -11.66
N LEU A 56 11.06 -8.70 -11.26
CA LEU A 56 11.39 -8.98 -9.87
C LEU A 56 12.42 -8.01 -9.31
N ARG A 57 13.49 -7.69 -10.06
CA ARG A 57 14.49 -6.70 -9.63
C ARG A 57 13.87 -5.31 -9.44
N ILE A 58 12.86 -4.94 -10.24
CA ILE A 58 12.12 -3.68 -10.04
C ILE A 58 11.30 -3.76 -8.74
N LEU A 59 10.55 -4.85 -8.53
CA LEU A 59 9.75 -5.04 -7.33
C LEU A 59 10.60 -5.03 -6.07
N GLU A 60 11.72 -5.76 -6.07
CA GLU A 60 12.70 -5.77 -4.98
C GLU A 60 13.19 -4.37 -4.66
N ARG A 61 13.61 -3.59 -5.67
CA ARG A 61 14.02 -2.19 -5.49
C ARG A 61 12.91 -1.33 -4.87
N MET A 62 11.65 -1.60 -5.16
CA MET A 62 10.53 -0.87 -4.57
C MET A 62 10.27 -1.27 -3.11
N VAL A 63 10.42 -2.54 -2.77
CA VAL A 63 10.17 -3.09 -1.43
C VAL A 63 11.32 -2.79 -0.45
N THR A 64 12.56 -2.78 -0.94
CA THR A 64 13.78 -2.59 -0.13
C THR A 64 14.14 -1.12 0.07
N ARG A 65 13.67 -0.21 -0.81
CA ARG A 65 13.79 1.23 -0.59
C ARG A 65 13.07 1.62 0.71
N ARG A 66 13.83 2.20 1.66
CA ARG A 66 13.32 2.62 2.98
C ARG A 66 12.14 3.57 2.82
N GLN A 67 10.94 3.08 3.11
CA GLN A 67 9.76 3.91 3.24
C GLN A 67 9.79 4.56 4.64
N ALA A 68 9.57 5.87 4.71
CA ALA A 68 9.77 6.68 5.92
C ALA A 68 8.82 6.31 7.09
N SER A 69 7.79 5.51 6.86
CA SER A 69 6.80 5.10 7.86
C SER A 69 6.96 3.61 8.21
N PRO A 70 6.82 3.22 9.49
CA PRO A 70 6.76 1.81 9.88
C PRO A 70 5.54 1.17 9.22
N ASP A 71 5.78 0.44 8.13
CA ASP A 71 4.72 -0.09 7.28
C ASP A 71 4.41 -1.55 7.68
N THR A 72 3.23 -1.79 8.25
CA THR A 72 2.66 -3.14 8.45
C THR A 72 2.65 -3.92 7.14
N ASN A 73 2.57 -3.23 6.00
CA ASN A 73 2.61 -3.81 4.68
C ASN A 73 4.02 -4.26 4.25
N ARG A 74 5.10 -3.81 4.92
CA ARG A 74 6.48 -4.21 4.58
C ARG A 74 6.72 -5.71 4.72
N ARG A 75 6.22 -6.31 5.80
CA ARG A 75 6.33 -7.77 6.01
C ARG A 75 5.64 -8.55 4.90
N LYS A 76 4.37 -8.23 4.64
CA LYS A 76 3.57 -8.84 3.56
C LYS A 76 4.20 -8.66 2.18
N ASN A 77 4.74 -7.47 1.90
CA ASN A 77 5.45 -7.19 0.65
C ASN A 77 6.72 -8.04 0.51
N MET A 78 7.46 -8.25 1.62
CA MET A 78 8.65 -9.10 1.63
C MET A 78 8.30 -10.56 1.42
N GLU A 79 7.27 -11.07 2.11
CA GLU A 79 6.76 -12.44 1.92
C GLU A 79 6.34 -12.68 0.47
N THR A 80 5.64 -11.71 -0.13
CA THR A 80 5.22 -11.77 -1.53
C THR A 80 6.42 -11.77 -2.48
N LEU A 81 7.44 -10.96 -2.20
CA LEU A 81 8.67 -10.92 -2.99
C LEU A 81 9.43 -12.26 -2.92
N VAL A 82 9.53 -12.86 -1.72
CA VAL A 82 10.18 -14.16 -1.52
C VAL A 82 9.45 -15.26 -2.30
N ALA A 83 8.12 -15.35 -2.17
CA ALA A 83 7.32 -16.33 -2.90
C ALA A 83 7.48 -16.20 -4.43
N ALA A 84 7.61 -14.97 -4.93
CA ALA A 84 7.83 -14.72 -6.35
C ALA A 84 9.25 -15.15 -6.81
N HIS A 85 10.28 -14.92 -6.00
CA HIS A 85 11.62 -15.45 -6.25
C HIS A 85 11.65 -16.98 -6.29
N GLU A 86 11.00 -17.63 -5.32
CA GLU A 86 10.88 -19.10 -5.27
C GLU A 86 10.21 -19.66 -6.52
N ARG A 87 9.10 -19.03 -6.97
CA ARG A 87 8.43 -19.42 -8.22
C ARG A 87 9.38 -19.36 -9.42
N LEU A 88 10.09 -18.25 -9.61
CA LEU A 88 11.01 -18.11 -10.73
C LEU A 88 12.14 -19.13 -10.67
N TRP A 89 12.66 -19.41 -9.47
CA TRP A 89 13.71 -20.41 -9.27
C TRP A 89 13.24 -21.81 -9.67
N LEU A 90 12.05 -22.25 -9.22
CA LEU A 90 11.48 -23.55 -9.58
C LEU A 90 11.27 -23.69 -11.10
N LEU A 91 10.80 -22.62 -11.76
CA LEU A 91 10.59 -22.63 -13.21
C LEU A 91 11.91 -22.75 -14.00
N ARG A 92 13.01 -22.17 -13.49
CA ARG A 92 14.35 -22.30 -14.10
C ARG A 92 15.06 -23.61 -13.75
N HIS A 93 14.65 -24.28 -12.68
CA HIS A 93 15.28 -25.51 -12.17
C HIS A 93 14.22 -26.62 -11.97
N PRO A 94 13.62 -27.13 -13.08
CA PRO A 94 12.53 -28.11 -12.98
C PRO A 94 12.93 -29.43 -12.30
N GLN A 95 14.24 -29.72 -12.19
CA GLN A 95 14.75 -30.92 -11.50
C GLN A 95 14.83 -30.77 -9.98
N ALA A 96 14.69 -29.56 -9.44
CA ALA A 96 14.83 -29.29 -8.00
C ALA A 96 13.49 -29.27 -7.24
N GLY A 97 12.38 -29.44 -7.96
CA GLY A 97 11.02 -29.52 -7.40
C GLY A 97 10.47 -30.94 -7.26
N ASN A 98 11.34 -31.96 -7.32
CA ASN A 98 11.01 -33.38 -7.18
C ASN A 98 11.78 -34.00 -6.02
#